data_AF-A0A927NFI3-F1
#
_entry.id   AF-A0A927NFI3-F1
#
_cell.length_a   1.000
_cell.length_b   1.000
_cell.length_c   1.000
_cell.angle_alpha   90.00
_cell.angle_beta   90.00
_cell.angle_gamma   90.00
#
_symmetry.space_group_name_H-M   'P 1'
#
loop_
_entity.id
_entity.type
_entity.pdbx_description
1 polymer ?
#
loop_
_entity_poly.entity_id
_entity_poly.type
_entity_poly.pdbx_seq_one_letter_code
_entity_poly.pdbx_strand_id
1 'polypeptide(L)'
;MKKLLTLLLSTCMLLCLSIGLTACGDIGDGGDETQTPSGCQHQYHDGVCELCGENKPSEGLRYWLNNEKNYYEVQIGTCTDAKIVIPSTYDNIPVKAVDDFRDCNFITNVDMPNGIERINDEAFKGCTSLQEINLPDSVNYIGWYAFADCTGLKHAYLGNGVKTLKPNAFMDCSGIMSVELGDSLEEIGSEAFSGCSSSLWTEITIPSSVTSIGSEAFNGCKVIIRWEENPAITEIKQATFEGYAGTSIEIPEGVKTIGKNVFKDCPYLHTITFPNSLESIERQLFENCPSLQPAPKENATYIGNSTNPHLYLVGVDIWADTVTVDKNCKFIRTNAFYQHSALKTINLPEGLIGIGDYAFYDCGVKKIVIPSTVKKIGEYAISSCESLTEIEIKSTYLYIDNSAIYSCPNLSTIKFSGTMNDWSILEKHKDWCRLSPGTKVVLVCSDGSVTLG
;
A
#
# COMPACT_ATOMS: atom_id res chain seq x y z
N MET A 1 -39.52 -7.31 -14.55
CA MET A 1 -39.52 -8.43 -13.58
C MET A 1 -39.16 -8.06 -12.14
N LYS A 2 -38.71 -6.83 -11.81
CA LYS A 2 -38.43 -6.38 -10.43
C LYS A 2 -39.63 -5.79 -9.65
N LYS A 3 -40.88 -6.15 -9.98
CA LYS A 3 -42.09 -5.64 -9.26
C LYS A 3 -43.11 -6.70 -8.83
N LEU A 4 -42.77 -8.00 -8.97
CA LEU A 4 -43.64 -9.10 -8.53
C LEU A 4 -43.11 -9.88 -7.30
N LEU A 5 -41.88 -9.60 -6.83
CA LEU A 5 -41.26 -10.35 -5.73
C LEU A 5 -41.57 -9.76 -4.34
N THR A 6 -42.12 -8.55 -4.27
CA THR A 6 -42.41 -7.86 -3.01
C THR A 6 -43.78 -8.20 -2.41
N LEU A 7 -44.60 -9.02 -3.08
CA LEU A 7 -45.95 -9.38 -2.62
C LEU A 7 -46.05 -10.75 -1.93
N LEU A 8 -45.01 -11.58 -1.98
CA LEU A 8 -44.99 -12.92 -1.36
C LEU A 8 -44.37 -12.95 0.05
N LEU A 9 -43.63 -11.92 0.45
CA LEU A 9 -43.03 -11.80 1.79
C LEU A 9 -43.98 -11.21 2.85
N SER A 10 -45.09 -10.59 2.46
CA SER A 10 -46.02 -9.94 3.40
C SER A 10 -47.07 -10.87 4.01
N THR A 11 -47.30 -12.08 3.46
CA THR A 11 -48.34 -12.99 3.97
C THR A 11 -47.83 -14.00 5.00
N CYS A 12 -46.52 -14.18 5.16
CA CYS A 12 -45.94 -15.01 6.24
C CYS A 12 -45.82 -14.26 7.58
N MET A 13 -45.73 -12.93 7.59
CA MET A 13 -45.61 -12.14 8.83
C MET A 13 -46.89 -12.06 9.67
N LEU A 14 -48.05 -12.49 9.15
CA LEU A 14 -49.33 -12.39 9.87
C LEU A 14 -49.79 -13.70 10.56
N LEU A 15 -49.05 -14.81 10.44
CA LEU A 15 -49.42 -16.07 11.12
C LEU A 15 -48.62 -16.36 12.41
N CYS A 16 -47.60 -15.57 12.75
CA CYS A 16 -46.81 -15.75 13.98
C CYS A 16 -47.39 -15.05 15.22
N LEU A 17 -48.58 -14.45 15.14
CA LEU A 17 -49.22 -13.74 16.26
C LEU A 17 -50.28 -14.56 17.00
N SER A 18 -50.41 -15.86 16.74
CA SER A 18 -51.48 -16.70 17.32
C SER A 18 -51.02 -17.98 18.05
N ILE A 19 -49.72 -18.15 18.32
CA ILE A 19 -49.24 -19.27 19.15
C ILE A 19 -48.40 -18.67 20.27
N GLY A 20 -48.96 -18.69 21.48
CA GLY A 20 -48.41 -18.02 22.66
C GLY A 20 -46.97 -18.43 22.97
N LEU A 21 -46.06 -17.46 22.88
CA LEU A 21 -44.73 -17.55 23.46
C LEU A 21 -44.85 -17.54 24.99
N THR A 22 -44.59 -18.69 25.61
CA THR A 22 -44.00 -18.71 26.96
C THR A 22 -42.49 -18.61 26.80
N ALA A 23 -41.90 -17.62 27.49
CA ALA A 23 -40.46 -17.55 27.72
C ALA A 23 -39.96 -18.85 28.39
N CYS A 24 -38.92 -19.46 27.83
CA CYS A 24 -38.05 -20.41 28.56
C CYS A 24 -36.79 -19.62 28.93
N GLY A 25 -36.30 -19.54 30.17
CA GLY A 25 -36.46 -20.39 31.34
C GLY A 25 -35.05 -20.80 31.80
N ASP A 26 -34.67 -20.37 33.01
CA ASP A 26 -33.32 -20.36 33.61
C ASP A 26 -32.41 -21.59 33.39
N ILE A 27 -31.11 -21.33 33.21
CA ILE A 27 -30.01 -22.30 33.19
C ILE A 27 -29.50 -22.53 34.62
N GLY A 28 -29.47 -23.80 35.04
CA GLY A 28 -28.77 -24.25 36.24
C GLY A 28 -27.27 -24.39 35.99
N ASP A 29 -26.50 -23.94 36.97
CA ASP A 29 -25.04 -23.93 37.10
C ASP A 29 -24.40 -25.33 36.93
N GLY A 30 -23.27 -25.41 36.23
CA GLY A 30 -22.44 -26.63 36.16
C GLY A 30 -21.64 -26.76 34.86
N GLY A 31 -20.34 -26.46 34.93
CA GLY A 31 -19.41 -26.72 33.84
C GLY A 31 -19.14 -28.22 33.63
N ASP A 32 -19.29 -28.68 32.39
CA ASP A 32 -18.47 -29.73 31.76
C ASP A 32 -18.71 -29.70 30.23
N GLU A 33 -17.66 -30.07 29.51
CA GLU A 33 -17.48 -30.03 28.07
C GLU A 33 -18.39 -31.05 27.34
N THR A 34 -18.71 -30.78 26.06
CA THR A 34 -19.32 -31.68 25.05
C THR A 34 -20.85 -31.80 24.89
N GLN A 35 -21.68 -30.89 25.42
CA GLN A 35 -23.13 -30.96 25.16
C GLN A 35 -23.62 -30.00 24.06
N THR A 36 -24.39 -30.55 23.12
CA THR A 36 -25.16 -29.81 22.12
C THR A 36 -26.24 -28.95 22.80
N PRO A 37 -26.51 -27.70 22.37
CA PRO A 37 -27.44 -26.83 23.08
C PRO A 37 -28.87 -27.35 22.97
N SER A 38 -29.49 -27.67 24.10
CA SER A 38 -30.93 -27.87 24.21
C SER A 38 -31.60 -26.57 24.65
N GLY A 39 -32.37 -25.93 23.77
CA GLY A 39 -33.16 -24.75 24.13
C GLY A 39 -34.22 -24.35 23.12
N CYS A 40 -33.96 -24.48 21.82
CA CYS A 40 -34.94 -24.39 20.75
C CYS A 40 -34.74 -25.59 19.81
N GLN A 41 -35.71 -26.51 19.73
CA GLN A 41 -35.63 -27.63 18.79
C GLN A 41 -35.88 -27.13 17.37
N HIS A 42 -34.86 -26.50 16.75
CA HIS A 42 -34.83 -26.32 15.32
C HIS A 42 -34.97 -27.70 14.65
N GLN A 43 -36.05 -27.91 13.91
CA GLN A 43 -36.23 -29.09 13.06
C GLN A 43 -35.61 -28.79 11.70
N TYR A 44 -34.74 -29.68 11.23
CA TYR A 44 -34.04 -29.53 9.96
C TYR A 44 -34.57 -30.54 8.95
N HIS A 45 -35.02 -30.03 7.80
CA HIS A 45 -35.38 -30.83 6.63
C HIS A 45 -34.35 -30.58 5.52
N ASP A 46 -33.76 -31.65 4.99
CA ASP A 46 -32.64 -31.57 4.03
C ASP A 46 -31.49 -30.64 4.46
N GLY A 47 -31.25 -30.56 5.78
CA GLY A 47 -30.18 -29.74 6.36
C GLY A 47 -30.53 -28.26 6.54
N VAL A 48 -31.77 -27.83 6.30
CA VAL A 48 -32.24 -26.45 6.48
C VAL A 48 -33.30 -26.40 7.59
N CYS A 49 -33.20 -25.41 8.49
CA CYS A 49 -34.15 -25.22 9.58
C CYS A 49 -35.51 -24.75 9.02
N GLU A 50 -36.58 -25.48 9.35
CA GLU A 50 -37.94 -25.16 8.88
C GLU A 50 -38.50 -23.85 9.45
N LEU A 51 -37.91 -23.32 10.53
CA LEU A 51 -38.37 -22.12 11.22
C LEU A 51 -37.65 -20.84 10.78
N CYS A 52 -36.31 -20.87 10.72
CA CYS A 52 -35.50 -19.69 10.38
C CYS A 52 -34.87 -19.75 8.99
N GLY A 53 -34.89 -20.90 8.31
CA GLY A 53 -34.30 -21.07 6.99
C GLY A 53 -32.77 -21.20 6.98
N GLU A 54 -32.12 -21.29 8.14
CA GLU A 54 -30.66 -21.44 8.24
C GLU A 54 -30.20 -22.89 8.05
N ASN A 55 -28.99 -23.08 7.54
CA ASN A 55 -28.37 -24.40 7.40
C ASN A 55 -28.02 -25.01 8.77
N LYS A 56 -28.06 -26.35 8.88
CA LYS A 56 -27.66 -27.07 10.08
C LYS A 56 -26.19 -26.73 10.43
N PRO A 57 -25.90 -26.27 11.66
CA PRO A 57 -24.54 -25.94 12.08
C PRO A 57 -23.61 -27.15 12.04
N SER A 58 -22.33 -26.91 11.76
CA SER A 58 -21.31 -27.96 11.80
C SER A 58 -21.09 -28.48 13.22
N GLU A 59 -20.85 -29.77 13.31
CA GLU A 59 -20.50 -30.42 14.58
C GLU A 59 -19.04 -30.09 14.94
N GLY A 60 -18.71 -30.06 16.23
CA GLY A 60 -17.35 -29.76 16.68
C GLY A 60 -16.95 -28.27 16.68
N LEU A 61 -17.87 -27.35 16.38
CA LEU A 61 -17.68 -25.93 16.69
C LEU A 61 -17.74 -25.68 18.21
N ARG A 62 -16.93 -24.75 18.69
CA ARG A 62 -16.94 -24.29 20.08
C ARG A 62 -17.27 -22.79 20.12
N TYR A 63 -17.88 -22.33 21.21
CA TYR A 63 -18.43 -20.98 21.33
C TYR A 63 -17.98 -20.33 22.63
N TRP A 64 -17.28 -19.20 22.53
CA TRP A 64 -16.78 -18.43 23.66
C TRP A 64 -17.62 -17.19 23.84
N LEU A 65 -18.29 -17.09 24.98
CA LEU A 65 -19.08 -15.92 25.31
C LEU A 65 -18.13 -14.77 25.61
N ASN A 66 -18.32 -13.63 24.94
CA ASN A 66 -17.49 -12.46 25.16
C ASN A 66 -17.62 -11.93 26.61
N ASN A 67 -16.71 -11.05 27.01
CA ASN A 67 -16.67 -10.51 28.38
C ASN A 67 -17.97 -9.80 28.81
N GLU A 68 -18.66 -9.15 27.87
CA GLU A 68 -19.93 -8.46 28.12
C GLU A 68 -21.15 -9.39 28.14
N LYS A 69 -20.95 -10.68 27.84
CA LYS A 69 -21.99 -11.71 27.79
C LYS A 69 -23.13 -11.40 26.80
N ASN A 70 -22.81 -10.73 25.69
CA ASN A 70 -23.79 -10.29 24.70
C ASN A 70 -23.58 -10.89 23.30
N TYR A 71 -22.45 -11.56 23.03
CA TYR A 71 -22.25 -12.34 21.82
C TYR A 71 -21.22 -13.47 21.98
N TYR A 72 -21.30 -14.46 21.08
CA TYR A 72 -20.35 -15.57 21.00
C TYR A 72 -19.29 -15.37 19.90
N GLU A 73 -18.06 -15.78 20.21
CA GLU A 73 -16.95 -15.99 19.28
C GLU A 73 -16.88 -17.48 18.96
N VAL A 74 -16.98 -17.85 17.68
CA VAL A 74 -16.92 -19.25 17.25
C VAL A 74 -15.48 -19.64 16.91
N GLN A 75 -15.04 -20.79 17.40
CA GLN A 75 -13.75 -21.40 17.05
C GLN A 75 -13.92 -22.84 16.59
N ILE A 76 -12.90 -23.38 15.90
CA ILE A 76 -12.90 -24.79 15.54
C ILE A 76 -12.51 -25.64 16.75
N GLY A 77 -13.40 -26.53 17.18
CA GLY A 77 -13.07 -27.50 18.22
C GLY A 77 -12.30 -28.71 17.66
N THR A 78 -12.72 -29.20 16.50
CA THR A 78 -12.08 -30.30 15.78
C THR A 78 -11.97 -30.01 14.29
N CYS A 79 -10.74 -30.01 13.76
CA CYS A 79 -10.48 -29.78 12.35
C CYS A 79 -10.67 -31.06 11.52
N THR A 80 -11.91 -31.47 11.31
CA THR A 80 -12.25 -32.70 10.54
C THR A 80 -13.19 -32.45 9.38
N ASP A 81 -13.99 -31.38 9.45
CA ASP A 81 -15.00 -31.08 8.45
C ASP A 81 -14.43 -30.18 7.34
N ALA A 82 -14.72 -30.56 6.09
CA ALA A 82 -14.29 -29.77 4.93
C ALA A 82 -15.18 -28.56 4.67
N LYS A 83 -16.44 -28.60 5.10
CA LYS A 83 -17.39 -27.50 4.99
C LYS A 83 -17.91 -27.14 6.38
N ILE A 84 -17.65 -25.92 6.80
CA ILE A 84 -18.12 -25.39 8.08
C ILE A 84 -19.36 -24.55 7.87
N VAL A 85 -20.39 -24.75 8.69
CA VAL A 85 -21.59 -23.92 8.76
C VAL A 85 -21.65 -23.29 10.15
N ILE A 86 -21.49 -21.97 10.23
CA ILE A 86 -21.57 -21.21 11.48
C ILE A 86 -23.04 -20.78 11.71
N PRO A 87 -23.64 -21.01 12.90
CA PRO A 87 -24.99 -20.54 13.18
C PRO A 87 -25.02 -19.04 13.46
N SER A 88 -26.16 -18.37 13.22
CA SER A 88 -26.33 -16.96 13.60
C SER A 88 -26.45 -16.76 15.11
N THR A 89 -26.85 -17.79 15.85
CA THR A 89 -27.02 -17.78 17.30
C THR A 89 -26.57 -19.10 17.93
N TYR A 90 -26.06 -19.03 19.15
CA TYR A 90 -25.80 -20.16 20.01
C TYR A 90 -26.40 -19.86 21.39
N ASP A 91 -27.20 -20.78 21.94
CA ASP A 91 -27.95 -20.57 23.20
C ASP A 91 -28.73 -19.25 23.25
N ASN A 92 -29.42 -18.90 22.16
CA ASN A 92 -30.19 -17.66 21.97
C ASN A 92 -29.37 -16.36 22.07
N ILE A 93 -28.04 -16.43 22.07
CA ILE A 93 -27.12 -15.29 22.02
C ILE A 93 -26.51 -15.25 20.61
N PRO A 94 -26.37 -14.07 19.99
CA PRO A 94 -25.82 -13.97 18.63
C PRO A 94 -24.36 -14.41 18.58
N VAL A 95 -23.99 -15.13 17.50
CA VAL A 95 -22.60 -15.36 17.13
C VAL A 95 -22.15 -14.20 16.27
N LYS A 96 -21.09 -13.49 16.67
CA LYS A 96 -20.66 -12.26 16.00
C LYS A 96 -19.19 -12.24 15.58
N ALA A 97 -18.38 -13.19 16.03
CA ALA A 97 -16.97 -13.22 15.69
C ALA A 97 -16.53 -14.63 15.33
N VAL A 98 -15.58 -14.73 14.41
CA VAL A 98 -14.91 -15.97 14.02
C VAL A 98 -13.45 -15.89 14.46
N ASP A 99 -12.99 -16.92 15.15
CA ASP A 99 -11.69 -16.95 15.81
C ASP A 99 -11.08 -18.36 15.78
N ASP A 100 -9.76 -18.46 15.95
CA ASP A 100 -9.00 -19.72 16.13
C ASP A 100 -9.43 -20.94 15.26
N PHE A 101 -9.55 -20.74 13.94
CA PHE A 101 -9.55 -21.80 12.91
C PHE A 101 -8.14 -22.12 12.38
N ARG A 102 -7.10 -21.57 13.01
CA ARG A 102 -5.70 -21.59 12.57
C ARG A 102 -5.19 -23.00 12.25
N ASP A 103 -4.39 -23.10 11.20
CA ASP A 103 -3.75 -24.33 10.70
C ASP A 103 -4.75 -25.47 10.39
N CYS A 104 -6.04 -25.16 10.31
CA CYS A 104 -7.05 -26.15 10.00
C CYS A 104 -7.08 -26.48 8.51
N ASN A 105 -6.22 -27.41 8.12
CA ASN A 105 -5.95 -27.79 6.74
C ASN A 105 -6.98 -28.73 6.10
N PHE A 106 -8.14 -28.94 6.73
CA PHE A 106 -9.25 -29.70 6.14
C PHE A 106 -10.35 -28.80 5.59
N ILE A 107 -10.52 -27.61 6.15
CA ILE A 107 -11.58 -26.70 5.75
C ILE A 107 -11.31 -26.19 4.34
N THR A 108 -12.31 -26.32 3.49
CA THR A 108 -12.32 -25.83 2.10
C THR A 108 -13.29 -24.67 1.92
N ASN A 109 -14.33 -24.59 2.76
CA ASN A 109 -15.34 -23.55 2.71
C ASN A 109 -15.95 -23.30 4.10
N VAL A 110 -16.29 -22.04 4.37
CA VAL A 110 -17.00 -21.61 5.59
C VAL A 110 -18.24 -20.83 5.17
N ASP A 111 -19.41 -21.31 5.56
CA ASP A 111 -20.71 -20.66 5.41
C ASP A 111 -20.96 -19.78 6.64
N MET A 112 -20.92 -18.46 6.44
CA MET A 112 -21.05 -17.45 7.49
C MET A 112 -22.41 -16.75 7.40
N PRO A 113 -23.17 -16.67 8.50
CA PRO A 113 -24.45 -15.98 8.51
C PRO A 113 -24.27 -14.47 8.54
N ASN A 114 -25.28 -13.74 8.07
CA ASN A 114 -25.40 -12.31 8.32
C ASN A 114 -25.48 -12.07 9.84
N GLY A 115 -24.64 -11.18 10.37
CA GLY A 115 -24.51 -10.94 11.81
C GLY A 115 -23.11 -11.18 12.35
N ILE A 116 -22.25 -11.89 11.60
CA ILE A 116 -20.80 -11.90 11.88
C ILE A 116 -20.25 -10.50 11.63
N GLU A 117 -19.67 -9.90 12.67
CA GLU A 117 -19.11 -8.56 12.68
C GLU A 117 -17.58 -8.58 12.58
N ARG A 118 -16.93 -9.66 13.03
CA ARG A 118 -15.46 -9.72 13.18
C ARG A 118 -14.88 -11.05 12.70
N ILE A 119 -13.78 -10.94 11.95
CA ILE A 119 -12.81 -12.03 11.78
C ILE A 119 -11.59 -11.65 12.63
N ASN A 120 -11.35 -12.39 13.71
CA ASN A 120 -10.30 -12.07 14.68
C ASN A 120 -8.89 -12.33 14.12
N ASP A 121 -7.89 -11.94 14.90
CA ASP A 121 -6.49 -12.04 14.51
C ASP A 121 -6.10 -13.50 14.32
N GLU A 122 -5.38 -13.79 13.22
CA GLU A 122 -4.93 -15.13 12.84
C GLU A 122 -6.06 -16.18 12.73
N ALA A 123 -7.34 -15.76 12.63
CA ALA A 123 -8.49 -16.67 12.71
C ALA A 123 -8.39 -17.85 11.73
N PHE A 124 -8.01 -17.64 10.49
CA PHE A 124 -7.82 -18.67 9.47
C PHE A 124 -6.37 -18.83 9.03
N LYS A 125 -5.41 -18.30 9.78
CA LYS A 125 -4.00 -18.36 9.37
C LYS A 125 -3.57 -19.81 9.16
N GLY A 126 -2.89 -20.08 8.04
CA GLY A 126 -2.39 -21.41 7.71
C GLY A 126 -3.47 -22.42 7.28
N CYS A 127 -4.72 -22.02 7.05
CA CYS A 127 -5.75 -22.89 6.47
C CYS A 127 -5.48 -23.17 4.98
N THR A 128 -4.47 -23.99 4.68
CA THR A 128 -3.96 -24.19 3.30
C THR A 128 -4.95 -24.88 2.36
N SER A 129 -6.01 -25.52 2.87
CA SER A 129 -7.08 -26.11 2.06
C SER A 129 -8.26 -25.17 1.80
N LEU A 130 -8.35 -24.03 2.49
CA LEU A 130 -9.46 -23.09 2.34
C LEU A 130 -9.44 -22.55 0.91
N GLN A 131 -10.52 -22.75 0.14
CA GLN A 131 -10.53 -22.39 -1.29
C GLN A 131 -11.26 -21.08 -1.55
N GLU A 132 -12.29 -20.80 -0.76
CA GLU A 132 -13.13 -19.63 -0.91
C GLU A 132 -13.58 -19.10 0.45
N ILE A 133 -13.57 -17.78 0.60
CA ILE A 133 -14.16 -17.08 1.73
C ILE A 133 -15.16 -16.03 1.25
N ASN A 134 -16.39 -16.11 1.75
CA ASN A 134 -17.47 -15.16 1.50
C ASN A 134 -17.78 -14.42 2.80
N LEU A 135 -17.26 -13.19 2.96
CA LEU A 135 -17.51 -12.39 4.15
C LEU A 135 -18.81 -11.60 4.00
N PRO A 136 -19.79 -11.74 4.92
CA PRO A 136 -21.05 -11.02 4.84
C PRO A 136 -20.86 -9.51 5.04
N ASP A 137 -21.83 -8.72 4.57
CA ASP A 137 -21.83 -7.25 4.68
C ASP A 137 -21.78 -6.73 6.13
N SER A 138 -22.08 -7.57 7.13
CA SER A 138 -21.97 -7.23 8.54
C SER A 138 -20.53 -7.19 9.07
N VAL A 139 -19.57 -7.85 8.38
CA VAL A 139 -18.18 -7.89 8.82
C VAL A 139 -17.57 -6.51 8.67
N ASN A 140 -17.15 -5.90 9.78
CA ASN A 140 -16.53 -4.59 9.82
C ASN A 140 -15.06 -4.61 10.26
N TYR A 141 -14.56 -5.78 10.65
CA TYR A 141 -13.20 -5.97 11.15
C TYR A 141 -12.59 -7.27 10.63
N ILE A 142 -11.40 -7.17 10.03
CA ILE A 142 -10.54 -8.32 9.66
C ILE A 142 -9.19 -8.13 10.35
N GLY A 143 -8.87 -9.05 11.25
CA GLY A 143 -7.73 -8.98 12.15
C GLY A 143 -6.36 -9.15 11.50
N TRP A 144 -5.32 -8.94 12.32
CA TRP A 144 -3.93 -9.15 11.90
C TRP A 144 -3.73 -10.60 11.47
N TYR A 145 -3.07 -10.82 10.33
CA TYR A 145 -2.82 -12.17 9.79
C TYR A 145 -4.07 -13.06 9.62
N ALA A 146 -5.28 -12.51 9.59
CA ALA A 146 -6.53 -13.28 9.68
C ALA A 146 -6.62 -14.44 8.67
N PHE A 147 -6.09 -14.28 7.47
CA PHE A 147 -6.01 -15.30 6.42
C PHE A 147 -4.57 -15.53 5.94
N ALA A 148 -3.56 -15.13 6.70
CA ALA A 148 -2.17 -15.33 6.29
C ALA A 148 -1.86 -16.80 6.03
N ASP A 149 -0.98 -17.10 5.07
CA ASP A 149 -0.58 -18.46 4.70
C ASP A 149 -1.73 -19.38 4.20
N CYS A 150 -2.91 -18.83 3.86
CA CYS A 150 -3.99 -19.57 3.20
C CYS A 150 -3.65 -19.84 1.72
N THR A 151 -2.63 -20.67 1.47
CA THR A 151 -2.07 -20.91 0.13
C THR A 151 -3.05 -21.56 -0.85
N GLY A 152 -4.12 -22.20 -0.37
CA GLY A 152 -5.20 -22.75 -1.20
C GLY A 152 -6.32 -21.76 -1.53
N LEU A 153 -6.34 -20.57 -0.93
CA LEU A 153 -7.42 -19.59 -1.08
C LEU A 153 -7.40 -19.00 -2.47
N LYS A 154 -8.45 -19.27 -3.25
CA LYS A 154 -8.59 -18.82 -4.65
C LYS A 154 -9.47 -17.59 -4.76
N HIS A 155 -10.52 -17.51 -3.95
CA HIS A 155 -11.52 -16.43 -4.05
C HIS A 155 -11.78 -15.84 -2.66
N ALA A 156 -11.65 -14.52 -2.55
CA ALA A 156 -12.01 -13.79 -1.34
C ALA A 156 -12.99 -12.67 -1.68
N TYR A 157 -14.18 -12.75 -1.10
CA TYR A 157 -15.22 -11.73 -1.25
C TYR A 157 -15.37 -10.99 0.06
N LEU A 158 -14.99 -9.71 0.09
CA LEU A 158 -15.08 -8.85 1.26
C LEU A 158 -16.39 -8.05 1.21
N GLY A 159 -17.30 -8.33 2.13
CA GLY A 159 -18.57 -7.60 2.24
C GLY A 159 -18.41 -6.09 2.42
N ASN A 160 -19.48 -5.35 2.12
CA ASN A 160 -19.48 -3.88 2.13
C ASN A 160 -19.31 -3.24 3.50
N GLY A 161 -19.38 -4.01 4.59
CA GLY A 161 -19.09 -3.52 5.94
C GLY A 161 -17.61 -3.37 6.25
N VAL A 162 -16.72 -4.02 5.48
CA VAL A 162 -15.29 -4.09 5.80
C VAL A 162 -14.67 -2.70 5.64
N LYS A 163 -14.20 -2.12 6.75
CA LYS A 163 -13.57 -0.80 6.78
C LYS A 163 -12.06 -0.84 6.66
N THR A 164 -11.43 -1.85 7.24
CA THR A 164 -9.98 -1.94 7.32
C THR A 164 -9.53 -3.39 7.15
N LEU A 165 -8.53 -3.59 6.30
CA LEU A 165 -7.70 -4.78 6.33
C LEU A 165 -6.53 -4.51 7.26
N LYS A 166 -6.43 -5.25 8.37
CA LYS A 166 -5.27 -5.13 9.26
C LYS A 166 -4.00 -5.65 8.58
N PRO A 167 -2.81 -5.26 9.09
CA PRO A 167 -1.55 -5.73 8.56
C PRO A 167 -1.50 -7.26 8.37
N ASN A 168 -0.92 -7.67 7.25
CA ASN A 168 -0.71 -9.07 6.88
C ASN A 168 -1.99 -9.92 6.71
N ALA A 169 -3.18 -9.31 6.63
CA ALA A 169 -4.46 -10.03 6.63
C ALA A 169 -4.55 -11.18 5.61
N PHE A 170 -3.99 -11.03 4.40
CA PHE A 170 -3.92 -12.04 3.35
C PHE A 170 -2.48 -12.35 2.92
N MET A 171 -1.49 -12.11 3.78
CA MET A 171 -0.08 -12.40 3.51
C MET A 171 0.09 -13.86 3.04
N ASP A 172 0.93 -14.06 2.01
CA ASP A 172 1.29 -15.37 1.46
C ASP A 172 0.10 -16.25 1.03
N CYS A 173 -1.06 -15.63 0.72
CA CYS A 173 -2.16 -16.30 0.02
C CYS A 173 -1.82 -16.51 -1.46
N SER A 174 -0.83 -17.37 -1.73
CA SER A 174 -0.25 -17.58 -3.07
C SER A 174 -1.20 -18.21 -4.09
N GLY A 175 -2.35 -18.72 -3.65
CA GLY A 175 -3.38 -19.35 -4.49
C GLY A 175 -4.44 -18.40 -5.04
N ILE A 176 -4.46 -17.13 -4.60
CA ILE A 176 -5.53 -16.17 -4.93
C ILE A 176 -5.68 -16.04 -6.44
N MET A 177 -6.91 -15.99 -6.92
CA MET A 177 -7.28 -15.77 -8.32
C MET A 177 -8.20 -14.55 -8.45
N SER A 178 -8.99 -14.25 -7.43
CA SER A 178 -9.84 -13.06 -7.36
C SER A 178 -9.97 -12.58 -5.92
N VAL A 179 -9.96 -11.27 -5.75
CA VAL A 179 -10.34 -10.58 -4.51
C VAL A 179 -11.33 -9.49 -4.88
N GLU A 180 -12.53 -9.55 -4.30
CA GLU A 180 -13.53 -8.51 -4.42
C GLU A 180 -13.52 -7.69 -3.13
N LEU A 181 -13.14 -6.41 -3.24
CA LEU A 181 -13.11 -5.47 -2.12
C LEU A 181 -14.49 -4.80 -2.00
N GLY A 182 -14.99 -4.62 -0.78
CA GLY A 182 -16.24 -3.90 -0.54
C GLY A 182 -16.11 -2.39 -0.72
N ASP A 183 -17.20 -1.74 -1.11
CA ASP A 183 -17.24 -0.31 -1.49
C ASP A 183 -16.97 0.66 -0.32
N SER A 184 -17.00 0.17 0.92
CA SER A 184 -16.76 0.99 2.12
C SER A 184 -15.34 0.87 2.68
N LEU A 185 -14.43 0.17 2.00
CA LEU A 185 -13.07 -0.06 2.46
C LEU A 185 -12.28 1.25 2.50
N GLU A 186 -11.74 1.60 3.65
CA GLU A 186 -11.02 2.87 3.87
C GLU A 186 -9.49 2.67 3.92
N GLU A 187 -9.04 1.52 4.42
CA GLU A 187 -7.62 1.23 4.64
C GLU A 187 -7.23 -0.21 4.27
N ILE A 188 -6.15 -0.32 3.48
CA ILE A 188 -5.43 -1.58 3.23
C ILE A 188 -4.15 -1.53 4.08
N GLY A 189 -4.03 -2.43 5.06
CA GLY A 189 -2.90 -2.47 5.99
C GLY A 189 -1.57 -2.84 5.33
N SER A 190 -0.48 -2.64 6.09
CA SER A 190 0.86 -3.03 5.64
C SER A 190 0.93 -4.53 5.36
N GLU A 191 1.62 -4.91 4.29
CA GLU A 191 1.80 -6.31 3.87
C GLU A 191 0.48 -7.10 3.67
N ALA A 192 -0.68 -6.43 3.56
CA ALA A 192 -1.98 -7.09 3.55
C ALA A 192 -2.12 -8.16 2.47
N PHE A 193 -1.53 -7.97 1.29
CA PHE A 193 -1.46 -8.94 0.19
C PHE A 193 0.00 -9.30 -0.17
N SER A 194 0.95 -9.06 0.72
CA SER A 194 2.35 -9.43 0.49
C SER A 194 2.46 -10.92 0.15
N GLY A 195 3.21 -11.27 -0.90
CA GLY A 195 3.39 -12.67 -1.33
C GLY A 195 2.21 -13.28 -2.10
N CYS A 196 1.10 -12.55 -2.31
CA CYS A 196 0.00 -12.97 -3.18
C CYS A 196 0.44 -12.95 -4.66
N SER A 197 1.12 -14.02 -5.07
CA SER A 197 1.94 -14.11 -6.28
C SER A 197 1.37 -15.01 -7.38
N SER A 198 0.13 -15.48 -7.21
CA SER A 198 -0.56 -16.31 -8.19
C SER A 198 -0.56 -15.67 -9.58
N SER A 199 -0.16 -16.44 -10.59
CA SER A 199 -0.23 -16.00 -11.99
C SER A 199 -1.65 -15.93 -12.54
N LEU A 200 -2.65 -16.43 -11.79
CA LEU A 200 -4.06 -16.42 -12.17
C LEU A 200 -4.81 -15.23 -11.57
N TRP A 201 -4.22 -14.48 -10.63
CA TRP A 201 -4.79 -13.25 -10.12
C TRP A 201 -4.53 -12.11 -11.11
N THR A 202 -5.49 -11.86 -12.00
CA THR A 202 -5.29 -10.97 -13.14
C THR A 202 -5.44 -9.50 -12.79
N GLU A 203 -6.43 -9.16 -11.98
CA GLU A 203 -6.72 -7.78 -11.59
C GLU A 203 -7.35 -7.66 -10.21
N ILE A 204 -7.17 -6.50 -9.60
CA ILE A 204 -7.88 -6.04 -8.41
C ILE A 204 -8.25 -4.57 -8.63
N THR A 205 -9.48 -4.21 -8.28
CA THR A 205 -9.94 -2.82 -8.30
C THR A 205 -9.93 -2.28 -6.88
N ILE A 206 -9.20 -1.19 -6.66
CA ILE A 206 -9.15 -0.47 -5.40
C ILE A 206 -10.32 0.51 -5.34
N PRO A 207 -11.24 0.38 -4.35
CA PRO A 207 -12.38 1.27 -4.20
C PRO A 207 -11.97 2.73 -3.99
N SER A 208 -12.81 3.65 -4.47
CA SER A 208 -12.61 5.10 -4.35
C SER A 208 -12.57 5.59 -2.88
N SER A 209 -13.18 4.83 -1.97
CA SER A 209 -13.18 5.05 -0.52
C SER A 209 -11.82 4.82 0.15
N VAL A 210 -10.89 4.12 -0.51
CA VAL A 210 -9.57 3.82 0.06
C VAL A 210 -8.75 5.10 0.15
N THR A 211 -8.39 5.48 1.37
CA THR A 211 -7.58 6.68 1.66
C THR A 211 -6.13 6.35 1.96
N SER A 212 -5.83 5.10 2.35
CA SER A 212 -4.48 4.67 2.76
C SER A 212 -4.21 3.23 2.35
N ILE A 213 -3.04 3.03 1.74
CA ILE A 213 -2.44 1.71 1.50
C ILE A 213 -1.13 1.63 2.27
N GLY A 214 -0.98 0.58 3.07
CA GLY A 214 0.17 0.34 3.93
C GLY A 214 1.45 0.01 3.16
N SER A 215 2.58 0.07 3.87
CA SER A 215 3.87 -0.35 3.32
C SER A 215 3.83 -1.82 2.92
N GLU A 216 4.48 -2.15 1.80
CA GLU A 216 4.59 -3.54 1.30
C GLU A 216 3.25 -4.25 1.06
N ALA A 217 2.12 -3.52 1.01
CA ALA A 217 0.78 -4.10 0.91
C ALA A 217 0.60 -5.02 -0.31
N PHE A 218 1.30 -4.77 -1.41
CA PHE A 218 1.30 -5.58 -2.63
C PHE A 218 2.70 -6.08 -3.00
N ASN A 219 3.56 -6.30 -2.00
CA ASN A 219 4.90 -6.82 -2.22
C ASN A 219 4.85 -8.20 -2.90
N GLY A 220 5.61 -8.39 -3.98
CA GLY A 220 5.68 -9.65 -4.72
C GLY A 220 4.40 -10.00 -5.50
N CYS A 221 3.40 -9.12 -5.57
CA CYS A 221 2.16 -9.40 -6.30
C CYS A 221 2.34 -9.34 -7.81
N LYS A 222 1.55 -10.13 -8.54
CA LYS A 222 1.55 -10.18 -10.02
C LYS A 222 0.29 -9.57 -10.67
N VAL A 223 -0.60 -9.02 -9.85
CA VAL A 223 -1.94 -8.54 -10.23
C VAL A 223 -1.90 -7.17 -10.91
N ILE A 224 -2.78 -6.90 -11.88
CA ILE A 224 -3.01 -5.53 -12.36
C ILE A 224 -3.85 -4.76 -11.35
N ILE A 225 -3.33 -3.64 -10.86
CA ILE A 225 -4.06 -2.78 -9.93
C ILE A 225 -4.83 -1.73 -10.72
N ARG A 226 -6.15 -1.72 -10.54
CA ARG A 226 -7.07 -0.71 -11.07
C ARG A 226 -7.56 0.17 -9.94
N TRP A 227 -7.95 1.38 -10.29
CA TRP A 227 -8.51 2.36 -9.36
C TRP A 227 -9.92 2.71 -9.82
N GLU A 228 -10.86 2.78 -8.89
CA GLU A 228 -12.12 3.46 -9.17
C GLU A 228 -11.91 4.95 -9.44
N GLU A 229 -12.92 5.59 -10.04
CA GLU A 229 -12.84 7.01 -10.36
C GLU A 229 -12.65 7.88 -9.11
N ASN A 230 -11.74 8.86 -9.20
CA ASN A 230 -11.44 9.84 -8.15
C ASN A 230 -11.02 9.19 -6.81
N PRO A 231 -9.95 8.36 -6.79
CA PRO A 231 -9.51 7.75 -5.56
C PRO A 231 -9.01 8.80 -4.57
N ALA A 232 -9.31 8.63 -3.28
CA ALA A 232 -8.95 9.58 -2.22
C ALA A 232 -7.47 9.53 -1.80
N ILE A 233 -6.69 8.59 -2.36
CA ILE A 233 -5.29 8.35 -1.99
C ILE A 233 -4.37 9.49 -2.43
N THR A 234 -3.57 10.00 -1.50
CA THR A 234 -2.60 11.09 -1.75
C THR A 234 -1.16 10.63 -1.72
N GLU A 235 -0.88 9.42 -1.24
CA GLU A 235 0.47 8.89 -1.04
C GLU A 235 0.53 7.39 -1.34
N ILE A 236 1.60 6.96 -2.02
CA ILE A 236 2.00 5.55 -2.10
C ILE A 236 3.16 5.34 -1.14
N LYS A 237 2.93 4.58 -0.06
CA LYS A 237 3.90 4.40 1.04
C LYS A 237 5.11 3.55 0.64
N GLN A 238 6.13 3.53 1.50
CA GLN A 238 7.35 2.76 1.28
C GLN A 238 7.09 1.31 0.84
N ALA A 239 7.81 0.87 -0.19
CA ALA A 239 7.85 -0.51 -0.68
C ALA A 239 6.48 -1.13 -1.02
N THR A 240 5.41 -0.33 -1.17
CA THR A 240 4.04 -0.81 -1.45
C THR A 240 3.99 -1.83 -2.60
N PHE A 241 4.82 -1.66 -3.63
CA PHE A 241 4.92 -2.55 -4.80
C PHE A 241 6.33 -3.14 -4.97
N GLU A 242 7.11 -3.31 -3.89
CA GLU A 242 8.43 -3.96 -3.97
C GLU A 242 8.27 -5.40 -4.48
N GLY A 243 9.11 -5.83 -5.41
CA GLY A 243 8.97 -7.15 -6.05
C GLY A 243 7.75 -7.31 -6.96
N TYR A 244 6.99 -6.25 -7.24
CA TYR A 244 5.81 -6.33 -8.10
C TYR A 244 6.15 -6.92 -9.47
N ALA A 245 5.46 -8.01 -9.81
CA ALA A 245 5.71 -8.85 -10.96
C ALA A 245 4.73 -8.58 -12.13
N GLY A 246 3.90 -7.55 -12.03
CA GLY A 246 3.10 -7.05 -13.14
C GLY A 246 3.96 -6.30 -14.17
N THR A 247 3.46 -6.19 -15.41
CA THR A 247 4.20 -5.54 -16.51
C THR A 247 4.01 -4.04 -16.59
N SER A 248 2.91 -3.54 -16.03
CA SER A 248 2.60 -2.11 -15.98
C SER A 248 1.91 -1.76 -14.66
N ILE A 249 2.03 -0.50 -14.26
CA ILE A 249 1.25 0.05 -13.16
C ILE A 249 0.88 1.52 -13.43
N GLU A 250 -0.35 1.86 -13.08
CA GLU A 250 -0.83 3.24 -13.07
C GLU A 250 -0.89 3.72 -11.64
N ILE A 251 -0.22 4.84 -11.35
CA ILE A 251 -0.38 5.57 -10.10
C ILE A 251 -1.50 6.60 -10.31
N PRO A 252 -2.54 6.61 -9.47
CA PRO A 252 -3.76 7.35 -9.74
C PRO A 252 -3.55 8.85 -9.57
N GLU A 253 -4.33 9.64 -10.31
CA GLU A 253 -4.40 11.09 -10.13
C GLU A 253 -4.85 11.44 -8.70
N GLY A 254 -4.26 12.47 -8.11
CA GLY A 254 -4.43 12.82 -6.70
C GLY A 254 -3.24 12.41 -5.83
N VAL A 255 -2.46 11.39 -6.22
CA VAL A 255 -1.21 11.04 -5.54
C VAL A 255 -0.19 12.16 -5.69
N LYS A 256 0.31 12.64 -4.54
CA LYS A 256 1.30 13.71 -4.43
C LYS A 256 2.69 13.19 -4.10
N THR A 257 2.76 12.07 -3.37
CA THR A 257 4.03 11.53 -2.88
C THR A 257 4.14 10.05 -3.21
N ILE A 258 5.29 9.65 -3.75
CA ILE A 258 5.68 8.26 -3.90
C ILE A 258 6.87 7.99 -2.98
N GLY A 259 6.67 7.07 -2.05
CA GLY A 259 7.63 6.71 -1.00
C GLY A 259 8.84 5.94 -1.49
N LYS A 260 9.72 5.63 -0.53
CA LYS A 260 10.99 4.92 -0.77
C LYS A 260 10.74 3.50 -1.30
N ASN A 261 11.60 3.02 -2.21
CA ASN A 261 11.61 1.63 -2.68
C ASN A 261 10.29 1.14 -3.32
N VAL A 262 9.35 2.02 -3.69
CA VAL A 262 7.99 1.60 -4.06
C VAL A 262 7.97 0.56 -5.17
N PHE A 263 8.87 0.63 -6.16
CA PHE A 263 9.00 -0.38 -7.22
C PHE A 263 10.35 -1.09 -7.20
N LYS A 264 11.02 -1.17 -6.05
CA LYS A 264 12.28 -1.90 -5.93
C LYS A 264 12.09 -3.37 -6.32
N ASP A 265 13.10 -3.97 -6.93
CA ASP A 265 13.14 -5.40 -7.31
C ASP A 265 11.98 -5.85 -8.21
N CYS A 266 11.32 -4.96 -8.96
CA CYS A 266 10.26 -5.33 -9.92
C CYS A 266 10.85 -5.97 -11.18
N PRO A 267 10.77 -7.31 -11.36
CA PRO A 267 11.53 -8.00 -12.41
C PRO A 267 10.92 -7.84 -13.80
N TYR A 268 9.63 -7.51 -13.89
CA TYR A 268 8.88 -7.48 -15.14
C TYR A 268 8.21 -6.13 -15.42
N LEU A 269 8.38 -5.11 -14.56
CA LEU A 269 7.76 -3.80 -14.77
C LEU A 269 8.38 -3.12 -16.00
N HIS A 270 7.62 -3.01 -17.07
CA HIS A 270 8.02 -2.38 -18.33
C HIS A 270 7.67 -0.90 -18.34
N THR A 271 6.46 -0.57 -17.90
CA THR A 271 5.92 0.78 -17.97
C THR A 271 5.27 1.19 -16.66
N ILE A 272 5.35 2.48 -16.37
CA ILE A 272 4.66 3.12 -15.26
C ILE A 272 4.04 4.41 -15.76
N THR A 273 2.82 4.68 -15.31
CA THR A 273 2.15 5.96 -15.53
C THR A 273 2.14 6.74 -14.23
N PHE A 274 2.81 7.90 -14.21
CA PHE A 274 2.76 8.84 -13.09
C PHE A 274 1.57 9.81 -13.21
N PRO A 275 0.97 10.25 -12.10
CA PRO A 275 -0.08 11.26 -12.12
C PRO A 275 0.50 12.66 -12.34
N ASN A 276 -0.35 13.60 -12.73
CA ASN A 276 0.03 14.99 -12.90
C ASN A 276 0.13 15.75 -11.57
N SER A 277 -0.58 15.29 -10.54
CA SER A 277 -0.53 15.79 -9.16
C SER A 277 0.77 15.53 -8.41
N LEU A 278 1.74 14.81 -9.00
CA LEU A 278 2.94 14.35 -8.31
C LEU A 278 3.84 15.51 -7.89
N GLU A 279 4.13 15.62 -6.59
CA GLU A 279 4.95 16.67 -5.99
C GLU A 279 6.29 16.16 -5.44
N SER A 280 6.37 14.88 -5.04
CA SER A 280 7.59 14.28 -4.48
C SER A 280 7.76 12.80 -4.86
N ILE A 281 9.02 12.41 -5.08
CA ILE A 281 9.45 11.02 -5.27
C ILE A 281 10.63 10.79 -4.33
N GLU A 282 10.53 9.77 -3.48
CA GLU A 282 11.62 9.35 -2.60
C GLU A 282 12.59 8.37 -3.30
N ARG A 283 13.72 8.12 -2.63
CA ARG A 283 14.86 7.38 -3.20
C ARG A 283 14.55 5.93 -3.59
N GLN A 284 15.42 5.39 -4.46
CA GLN A 284 15.43 3.97 -4.87
C GLN A 284 14.11 3.49 -5.49
N LEU A 285 13.36 4.40 -6.13
CA LEU A 285 12.05 4.09 -6.72
C LEU A 285 12.07 2.87 -7.64
N PHE A 286 13.09 2.75 -8.51
CA PHE A 286 13.25 1.67 -9.50
C PHE A 286 14.58 0.92 -9.33
N GLU A 287 15.02 0.70 -8.09
CA GLU A 287 16.21 -0.13 -7.85
C GLU A 287 15.94 -1.56 -8.33
N ASN A 288 16.88 -2.15 -9.07
CA ASN A 288 16.77 -3.51 -9.62
C ASN A 288 15.50 -3.77 -10.47
N CYS A 289 15.12 -2.83 -11.34
CA CYS A 289 14.05 -3.02 -12.33
C CYS A 289 14.63 -3.25 -13.74
N PRO A 290 15.05 -4.47 -14.11
CA PRO A 290 15.76 -4.73 -15.36
C PRO A 290 14.89 -4.59 -16.62
N SER A 291 13.57 -4.75 -16.51
CA SER A 291 12.64 -4.70 -17.64
C SER A 291 12.10 -3.31 -17.96
N LEU A 292 12.43 -2.31 -17.15
CA LEU A 292 11.94 -0.95 -17.34
C LEU A 292 12.46 -0.41 -18.67
N GLN A 293 11.59 0.22 -19.47
CA GLN A 293 11.95 0.77 -20.78
C GLN A 293 11.84 2.30 -20.80
N PRO A 294 12.83 3.03 -20.27
CA PRO A 294 12.90 4.48 -20.40
C PRO A 294 12.94 4.94 -21.85
N ALA A 295 12.26 6.05 -22.15
CA ALA A 295 12.28 6.69 -23.45
C ALA A 295 13.56 7.53 -23.62
N PRO A 296 14.38 7.30 -24.65
CA PRO A 296 15.55 8.14 -24.93
C PRO A 296 15.13 9.47 -25.54
N LYS A 297 15.82 10.54 -25.13
CA LYS A 297 15.77 11.85 -25.77
C LYS A 297 17.14 12.52 -25.68
N GLU A 298 17.71 12.80 -26.84
CA GLU A 298 19.07 13.34 -26.96
C GLU A 298 20.07 12.44 -26.20
N ASN A 299 20.76 12.96 -25.18
CA ASN A 299 21.73 12.24 -24.36
C ASN A 299 21.20 11.84 -22.99
N ALA A 300 19.88 11.75 -22.82
CA ALA A 300 19.23 11.34 -21.58
C ALA A 300 18.08 10.36 -21.83
N THR A 301 17.72 9.60 -20.80
CA THR A 301 16.58 8.69 -20.81
C THR A 301 15.60 9.05 -19.71
N TYR A 302 14.31 8.95 -20.02
CA TYR A 302 13.24 9.44 -19.16
C TYR A 302 12.10 8.43 -19.01
N ILE A 303 11.35 8.60 -17.94
CA ILE A 303 10.06 7.96 -17.70
C ILE A 303 9.03 9.06 -17.51
N GLY A 304 7.79 8.84 -17.96
CA GLY A 304 6.77 9.88 -17.96
C GLY A 304 5.36 9.35 -17.88
N ASN A 305 4.42 10.21 -18.25
CA ASN A 305 3.00 9.88 -18.38
C ASN A 305 2.49 10.28 -19.78
N SER A 306 1.20 10.06 -20.04
CA SER A 306 0.57 10.33 -21.34
C SER A 306 0.66 11.80 -21.78
N THR A 307 0.79 12.73 -20.83
CA THR A 307 0.87 14.18 -21.10
C THR A 307 2.30 14.74 -21.03
N ASN A 308 3.19 14.06 -20.33
CA ASN A 308 4.59 14.41 -20.17
C ASN A 308 5.48 13.15 -20.22
N PRO A 309 5.99 12.77 -21.41
CA PRO A 309 6.82 11.59 -21.56
C PRO A 309 8.21 11.72 -20.92
N HIS A 310 8.64 12.92 -20.50
CA HIS A 310 9.98 13.18 -19.96
C HIS A 310 9.97 13.68 -18.50
N LEU A 311 8.99 13.24 -17.70
CA LEU A 311 8.76 13.73 -16.34
C LEU A 311 9.90 13.39 -15.36
N TYR A 312 10.50 12.21 -15.49
CA TYR A 312 11.50 11.68 -14.57
C TYR A 312 12.76 11.23 -15.32
N LEU A 313 13.87 11.92 -15.11
CA LEU A 313 15.15 11.55 -15.72
C LEU A 313 15.77 10.38 -14.95
N VAL A 314 16.03 9.28 -15.65
CA VAL A 314 16.55 8.04 -15.05
C VAL A 314 17.96 7.68 -15.49
N GLY A 315 18.47 8.24 -16.57
CA GLY A 315 19.84 7.99 -17.01
C GLY A 315 20.31 9.00 -18.05
N VAL A 316 21.61 8.99 -18.27
CA VAL A 316 22.29 9.83 -19.27
C VAL A 316 23.36 9.04 -20.01
N ASP A 317 23.69 9.52 -21.21
CA ASP A 317 24.87 9.07 -21.94
C ASP A 317 26.13 9.51 -21.19
N ILE A 318 26.86 8.53 -20.63
CA ILE A 318 28.05 8.73 -19.81
C ILE A 318 29.20 9.41 -20.55
N TRP A 319 29.18 9.45 -21.88
CA TRP A 319 30.22 10.10 -22.69
C TRP A 319 29.88 11.54 -23.06
N ALA A 320 28.66 12.00 -22.81
CA ALA A 320 28.27 13.36 -23.11
C ALA A 320 29.02 14.36 -22.20
N ASP A 321 29.60 15.42 -22.79
CA ASP A 321 30.25 16.48 -22.01
C ASP A 321 29.31 17.65 -21.68
N THR A 322 28.15 17.69 -22.33
CA THR A 322 27.10 18.69 -22.11
C THR A 322 25.76 17.98 -22.09
N VAL A 323 25.03 18.06 -20.98
CA VAL A 323 23.67 17.53 -20.88
C VAL A 323 22.68 18.68 -20.68
N THR A 324 21.61 18.68 -21.47
CA THR A 324 20.46 19.58 -21.27
C THR A 324 19.27 18.75 -20.87
N VAL A 325 18.83 18.91 -19.63
CA VAL A 325 17.67 18.17 -19.12
C VAL A 325 16.40 18.75 -19.76
N ASP A 326 15.51 17.87 -20.22
CA ASP A 326 14.28 18.26 -20.92
C ASP A 326 13.47 19.29 -20.11
N LYS A 327 12.95 20.33 -20.77
CA LYS A 327 12.20 21.42 -20.14
C LYS A 327 10.99 20.98 -19.31
N ASN A 328 10.42 19.80 -19.59
CA ASN A 328 9.26 19.26 -18.89
C ASN A 328 9.66 18.29 -17.76
N CYS A 329 10.95 17.99 -17.57
CA CYS A 329 11.43 17.15 -16.49
C CYS A 329 11.16 17.79 -15.13
N LYS A 330 10.61 16.99 -14.22
CA LYS A 330 10.23 17.37 -12.85
C LYS A 330 11.15 16.76 -11.81
N PHE A 331 11.73 15.60 -12.07
CA PHE A 331 12.55 14.90 -11.09
C PHE A 331 13.79 14.30 -11.74
N ILE A 332 14.91 14.34 -11.03
CA ILE A 332 16.15 13.63 -11.40
C ILE A 332 16.33 12.45 -10.45
N ARG A 333 16.49 11.24 -11.01
CA ARG A 333 16.65 10.01 -10.24
C ARG A 333 17.92 10.04 -9.38
N THR A 334 17.88 9.27 -8.30
CA THR A 334 19.09 8.81 -7.61
C THR A 334 20.14 8.28 -8.60
N ASN A 335 21.41 8.65 -8.41
CA ASN A 335 22.54 8.24 -9.24
C ASN A 335 22.42 8.59 -10.74
N ALA A 336 21.56 9.54 -11.14
CA ALA A 336 21.31 9.83 -12.56
C ALA A 336 22.58 10.16 -13.38
N PHE A 337 23.54 10.87 -12.78
CA PHE A 337 24.83 11.25 -13.36
C PHE A 337 26.01 10.68 -12.54
N TYR A 338 25.80 9.58 -11.82
CA TYR A 338 26.83 8.99 -10.96
C TYR A 338 28.12 8.69 -11.76
N GLN A 339 29.26 9.20 -11.27
CA GLN A 339 30.58 9.05 -11.89
C GLN A 339 30.69 9.57 -13.33
N HIS A 340 29.90 10.59 -13.68
CA HIS A 340 29.92 11.21 -15.01
C HIS A 340 31.12 12.17 -15.16
N SER A 341 32.32 11.61 -15.21
CA SER A 341 33.59 12.36 -15.31
C SER A 341 33.73 13.22 -16.58
N ALA A 342 33.06 12.84 -17.67
CA ALA A 342 33.08 13.61 -18.93
C ALA A 342 32.21 14.88 -18.89
N LEU A 343 31.21 14.94 -18.01
CA LEU A 343 30.23 16.02 -17.94
C LEU A 343 30.90 17.34 -17.54
N LYS A 344 30.93 18.33 -18.42
CA LYS A 344 31.46 19.67 -18.13
C LYS A 344 30.35 20.68 -17.84
N THR A 345 29.23 20.53 -18.56
CA THR A 345 28.10 21.47 -18.54
C THR A 345 26.79 20.72 -18.32
N ILE A 346 25.99 21.19 -17.37
CA ILE A 346 24.63 20.70 -17.12
C ILE A 346 23.65 21.88 -17.15
N ASN A 347 22.57 21.74 -17.92
CA ASN A 347 21.48 22.71 -17.96
C ASN A 347 20.23 22.08 -17.34
N LEU A 348 19.86 22.55 -16.15
CA LEU A 348 18.65 22.15 -15.44
C LEU A 348 17.49 23.09 -15.79
N PRO A 349 16.29 22.58 -16.11
CA PRO A 349 15.17 23.40 -16.57
C PRO A 349 14.44 24.07 -15.39
N GLU A 350 13.89 25.26 -15.63
CA GLU A 350 12.85 25.81 -14.77
C GLU A 350 11.61 24.89 -14.84
N GLY A 351 11.01 24.61 -13.69
CA GLY A 351 9.97 23.60 -13.53
C GLY A 351 10.45 22.29 -12.92
N LEU A 352 11.78 22.07 -12.80
CA LEU A 352 12.35 20.95 -12.04
C LEU A 352 12.00 21.09 -10.55
N ILE A 353 11.52 20.01 -9.93
CA ILE A 353 11.03 19.96 -8.55
C ILE A 353 12.06 19.31 -7.62
N GLY A 354 12.65 18.17 -8.01
CA GLY A 354 13.52 17.40 -7.12
C GLY A 354 14.78 16.87 -7.79
N ILE A 355 15.89 16.89 -7.04
CA ILE A 355 17.16 16.26 -7.39
C ILE A 355 17.42 15.12 -6.43
N GLY A 356 17.47 13.89 -6.93
CA GLY A 356 17.63 12.69 -6.11
C GLY A 356 19.02 12.52 -5.49
N ASP A 357 19.11 11.57 -4.57
CA ASP A 357 20.36 11.25 -3.86
C ASP A 357 21.49 10.89 -4.84
N TYR A 358 22.72 11.27 -4.54
CA TYR A 358 23.90 10.96 -5.36
C TYR A 358 23.77 11.37 -6.85
N ALA A 359 22.82 12.23 -7.22
CA ALA A 359 22.50 12.53 -8.61
C ALA A 359 23.71 12.97 -9.42
N PHE A 360 24.58 13.80 -8.84
CA PHE A 360 25.83 14.30 -9.43
C PHE A 360 27.07 13.83 -8.66
N TYR A 361 27.03 12.65 -8.03
CA TYR A 361 28.19 12.13 -7.32
C TYR A 361 29.35 11.89 -8.30
N ASP A 362 30.54 12.41 -7.99
CA ASP A 362 31.79 12.26 -8.76
C ASP A 362 31.65 12.71 -10.23
N CYS A 363 31.02 13.86 -10.44
CA CYS A 363 30.84 14.47 -11.75
C CYS A 363 31.97 15.45 -12.13
N GLY A 364 32.30 15.52 -13.42
CA GLY A 364 33.30 16.47 -13.98
C GLY A 364 32.83 17.92 -14.12
N VAL A 365 31.64 18.25 -13.60
CA VAL A 365 30.94 19.50 -13.88
C VAL A 365 31.60 20.69 -13.20
N LYS A 366 31.75 21.82 -13.90
CA LYS A 366 32.41 23.02 -13.36
C LYS A 366 31.51 23.93 -12.55
N LYS A 367 30.24 24.01 -12.96
CA LYS A 367 29.20 24.82 -12.34
C LYS A 367 27.86 24.12 -12.43
N ILE A 368 27.11 24.13 -11.34
CA ILE A 368 25.72 23.66 -11.31
C ILE A 368 24.81 24.84 -10.95
N VAL A 369 23.74 25.04 -11.74
CA VAL A 369 22.69 26.01 -11.45
C VAL A 369 21.44 25.25 -11.04
N ILE A 370 21.01 25.40 -9.80
CA ILE A 370 19.77 24.85 -9.24
C ILE A 370 18.65 25.85 -9.55
N PRO A 371 17.65 25.48 -10.39
CA PRO A 371 16.54 26.35 -10.79
C PRO A 371 15.68 26.82 -9.62
N SER A 372 14.88 27.86 -9.86
CA SER A 372 14.04 28.49 -8.82
C SER A 372 12.93 27.58 -8.29
N THR A 373 12.52 26.59 -9.08
CA THR A 373 11.41 25.68 -8.79
C THR A 373 11.81 24.45 -7.97
N VAL A 374 13.11 24.20 -7.77
CA VAL A 374 13.59 23.01 -7.06
C VAL A 374 13.25 23.14 -5.58
N LYS A 375 12.53 22.16 -5.06
CA LYS A 375 12.09 22.07 -3.66
C LYS A 375 12.97 21.15 -2.82
N LYS A 376 13.70 20.20 -3.42
CA LYS A 376 14.54 19.22 -2.69
C LYS A 376 15.84 18.90 -3.43
N ILE A 377 16.96 18.91 -2.70
CA ILE A 377 18.24 18.31 -3.10
C ILE A 377 18.52 17.15 -2.15
N GLY A 378 18.66 15.93 -2.70
CA GLY A 378 18.83 14.69 -1.96
C GLY A 378 20.20 14.47 -1.32
N GLU A 379 20.32 13.36 -0.60
CA GLU A 379 21.51 12.98 0.16
C GLU A 379 22.70 12.80 -0.80
N TYR A 380 23.86 13.38 -0.48
CA TYR A 380 25.06 13.32 -1.34
C TYR A 380 24.85 13.75 -2.81
N ALA A 381 23.78 14.47 -3.13
CA ALA A 381 23.42 14.77 -4.52
C ALA A 381 24.53 15.48 -5.31
N ILE A 382 25.34 16.34 -4.68
CA ILE A 382 26.47 17.04 -5.29
C ILE A 382 27.71 16.75 -4.46
N SER A 383 28.30 15.58 -4.69
CA SER A 383 29.42 15.11 -3.87
C SER A 383 30.62 14.69 -4.70
N SER A 384 31.82 14.86 -4.16
CA SER A 384 33.08 14.40 -4.78
C SER A 384 33.34 15.00 -6.17
N CYS A 385 32.70 16.12 -6.53
CA CYS A 385 32.91 16.76 -7.83
C CYS A 385 34.21 17.57 -7.81
N GLU A 386 35.31 16.98 -8.29
CA GLU A 386 36.62 17.62 -8.26
C GLU A 386 36.71 18.88 -9.12
N SER A 387 35.98 18.94 -10.24
CA SER A 387 36.01 20.11 -11.14
C SER A 387 35.06 21.23 -10.75
N LEU A 388 34.18 21.00 -9.76
CA LEU A 388 33.13 21.92 -9.38
C LEU A 388 33.69 23.10 -8.60
N THR A 389 33.50 24.30 -9.13
CA THR A 389 34.03 25.55 -8.54
C THR A 389 32.93 26.48 -8.03
N GLU A 390 31.74 26.39 -8.61
CA GLU A 390 30.59 27.25 -8.30
C GLU A 390 29.28 26.46 -8.28
N ILE A 391 28.45 26.69 -7.27
CA ILE A 391 27.04 26.29 -7.27
C ILE A 391 26.19 27.55 -7.21
N GLU A 392 25.17 27.65 -8.05
CA GLU A 392 24.19 28.75 -8.02
C GLU A 392 22.82 28.17 -7.63
N ILE A 393 22.27 28.62 -6.50
CA ILE A 393 20.96 28.22 -5.99
C ILE A 393 19.98 29.36 -6.20
N LYS A 394 19.01 29.16 -7.10
CA LYS A 394 17.95 30.14 -7.38
C LYS A 394 16.71 29.94 -6.52
N SER A 395 16.47 28.73 -6.04
CA SER A 395 15.30 28.42 -5.22
C SER A 395 15.41 29.03 -3.84
N THR A 396 14.40 29.81 -3.44
CA THR A 396 14.25 30.37 -2.08
C THR A 396 13.37 29.51 -1.18
N TYR A 397 12.79 28.43 -1.70
CA TYR A 397 12.02 27.43 -0.96
C TYR A 397 12.59 26.04 -1.27
N LEU A 398 13.58 25.65 -0.48
CA LEU A 398 14.43 24.50 -0.75
C LEU A 398 14.73 23.74 0.54
N TYR A 399 14.47 22.44 0.51
CA TYR A 399 14.99 21.47 1.46
C TYR A 399 16.32 20.91 0.96
N ILE A 400 17.37 20.97 1.79
CA ILE A 400 18.69 20.40 1.49
C ILE A 400 18.98 19.26 2.47
N ASP A 401 19.09 18.04 1.93
CA ASP A 401 19.26 16.83 2.73
C ASP A 401 20.68 16.70 3.31
N ASN A 402 20.86 15.68 4.14
CA ASN A 402 22.14 15.34 4.77
C ASN A 402 23.26 15.21 3.74
N SER A 403 24.40 15.86 3.99
CA SER A 403 25.60 15.80 3.13
C SER A 403 25.31 16.03 1.64
N ALA A 404 24.24 16.75 1.29
CA ALA A 404 23.87 17.03 -0.09
C ALA A 404 25.01 17.68 -0.89
N ILE A 405 25.86 18.48 -0.22
CA ILE A 405 27.11 19.00 -0.77
C ILE A 405 28.28 18.44 0.04
N TYR A 406 28.99 17.46 -0.49
CA TYR A 406 30.01 16.72 0.25
C TYR A 406 31.31 16.59 -0.52
N SER A 407 32.44 16.93 0.12
CA SER A 407 33.79 16.66 -0.40
C SER A 407 34.05 17.14 -1.84
N CYS A 408 33.65 18.38 -2.16
CA CYS A 408 34.02 19.04 -3.43
C CYS A 408 35.25 19.94 -3.21
N PRO A 409 36.48 19.46 -3.47
CA PRO A 409 37.71 20.12 -2.99
C PRO A 409 37.97 21.51 -3.59
N ASN A 410 37.55 21.73 -4.84
CA ASN A 410 37.75 22.98 -5.57
C ASN A 410 36.52 23.91 -5.53
N LEU A 411 35.47 23.54 -4.77
CA LEU A 411 34.32 24.42 -4.59
C LEU A 411 34.77 25.66 -3.83
N SER A 412 34.53 26.83 -4.43
CA SER A 412 34.98 28.12 -3.88
C SER A 412 33.81 29.05 -3.58
N THR A 413 32.70 28.90 -4.31
CA THR A 413 31.57 29.83 -4.24
C THR A 413 30.24 29.09 -4.28
N ILE A 414 29.34 29.43 -3.36
CA ILE A 414 27.91 29.13 -3.48
C ILE A 414 27.19 30.48 -3.64
N LYS A 415 26.53 30.69 -4.78
CA LYS A 415 25.68 31.86 -5.00
C LYS A 415 24.24 31.50 -4.65
N PHE A 416 23.60 32.30 -3.83
CA PHE A 416 22.20 32.16 -3.48
C PHE A 416 21.43 33.41 -3.92
N SER A 417 20.31 33.22 -4.60
CA SER A 417 19.56 34.36 -5.17
C SER A 417 18.78 35.17 -4.12
N GLY A 418 18.50 34.59 -2.95
CA GLY A 418 17.83 35.27 -1.84
C GLY A 418 18.76 36.13 -0.98
N THR A 419 18.24 36.61 0.14
CA THR A 419 19.00 37.31 1.19
C THR A 419 19.69 36.34 2.14
N MET A 420 20.61 36.83 2.96
CA MET A 420 21.20 36.07 4.07
C MET A 420 20.13 35.54 5.05
N ASN A 421 19.05 36.30 5.25
CA ASN A 421 17.92 35.87 6.07
C ASN A 421 17.19 34.69 5.42
N ASP A 422 16.87 34.79 4.12
CA ASP A 422 16.22 33.71 3.37
C ASP A 422 17.07 32.43 3.43
N TRP A 423 18.39 32.55 3.28
CA TRP A 423 19.31 31.42 3.42
C TRP A 423 19.23 30.78 4.81
N SER A 424 19.19 31.59 5.86
CA SER A 424 19.18 31.10 7.25
C SER A 424 17.93 30.27 7.56
N ILE A 425 16.78 30.63 6.98
CA ILE A 425 15.49 29.98 7.21
C ILE A 425 15.19 28.80 6.27
N LEU A 426 16.01 28.57 5.23
CA LEU A 426 15.88 27.37 4.40
C LEU A 426 15.93 26.11 5.28
N GLU A 427 15.09 25.13 4.97
CA GLU A 427 15.12 23.84 5.64
C GLU A 427 16.37 23.06 5.20
N LYS A 428 17.29 22.82 6.13
CA LYS A 428 18.57 22.17 5.84
C LYS A 428 18.86 21.15 6.93
N HIS A 429 19.27 19.95 6.55
CA HIS A 429 19.81 19.00 7.51
C HIS A 429 21.04 19.61 8.22
N LYS A 430 21.29 19.26 9.48
CA LYS A 430 22.41 19.84 10.26
C LYS A 430 23.77 19.72 9.54
N ASP A 431 23.95 18.60 8.87
CA ASP A 431 25.17 18.23 8.16
C ASP A 431 25.02 18.31 6.63
N TRP A 432 24.16 19.21 6.13
CA TRP A 432 23.87 19.37 4.70
C TRP A 432 25.13 19.64 3.84
N CYS A 433 26.14 20.32 4.41
CA CYS A 433 27.40 20.62 3.75
C CYS A 433 28.58 20.16 4.61
N ARG A 434 29.43 19.31 4.03
CA ARG A 434 30.72 18.91 4.64
C ARG A 434 31.83 19.09 3.62
N LEU A 435 32.60 20.15 3.79
CA LEU A 435 33.68 20.54 2.88
C LEU A 435 34.94 19.72 3.13
N SER A 436 35.75 19.54 2.08
CA SER A 436 37.06 18.91 2.22
C SER A 436 37.98 19.73 3.14
N PRO A 437 38.89 19.10 3.89
CA PRO A 437 39.82 19.82 4.76
C PRO A 437 40.61 20.90 4.01
N GLY A 438 40.57 22.14 4.51
CA GLY A 438 41.26 23.28 3.90
C GLY A 438 40.48 24.01 2.81
N THR A 439 39.33 23.49 2.37
CA THR A 439 38.43 24.18 1.44
C THR A 439 37.69 25.30 2.16
N LYS A 440 37.71 26.51 1.58
CA LYS A 440 36.92 27.66 2.04
C LYS A 440 35.90 28.01 0.97
N VAL A 441 34.62 27.97 1.31
CA VAL A 441 33.54 28.32 0.39
C VAL A 441 32.94 29.65 0.80
N VAL A 442 32.81 30.59 -0.14
CA VAL A 442 32.09 31.84 0.09
C VAL A 442 30.64 31.64 -0.33
N LEU A 443 29.72 31.74 0.61
CA LEU A 443 28.30 31.91 0.33
C LEU A 443 28.05 33.38 0.00
N VAL A 444 27.52 33.66 -1.20
CA VAL A 444 27.16 34.99 -1.68
C VAL A 444 25.64 35.06 -1.83
N CYS A 445 25.00 35.91 -1.02
CA CYS A 445 23.60 36.25 -1.13
C CYS A 445 23.43 37.63 -1.79
N SER A 446 22.19 38.02 -2.08
CA SER A 446 21.88 39.32 -2.71
C SER A 446 22.26 40.54 -1.86
N ASP A 447 22.31 40.40 -0.53
CA ASP A 447 22.52 41.46 0.46
C ASP A 447 23.83 41.33 1.26
N GLY A 448 24.66 40.32 0.96
CA GLY A 448 25.91 40.08 1.68
C GLY A 448 26.57 38.75 1.35
N SER A 449 27.66 38.44 2.05
CA SER A 449 28.36 37.16 1.93
C SER A 449 28.92 36.68 3.27
N VAL A 450 29.11 35.37 3.37
CA VAL A 450 29.74 34.73 4.54
C VAL A 450 30.64 33.59 4.06
N THR A 451 31.75 33.34 4.76
CA THR A 451 32.58 32.16 4.51
C THR A 451 32.03 30.96 5.29
N LEU A 452 31.75 29.88 4.59
CA LEU A 452 31.45 28.56 5.14
C LEU A 452 32.78 27.84 5.40
N GLY A 453 32.95 27.32 6.62
CA GLY A 453 34.17 26.66 7.07
C GLY A 453 33.94 25.88 8.35
#